data_AF-A0A3D1FAW0-F1
#
_entry.id   AF-A0A3D1FAW0-F1
#
_cell.length_a   1.000
_cell.length_b   1.000
_cell.length_c   1.000
_cell.angle_alpha   90.00
_cell.angle_beta   90.00
_cell.angle_gamma   90.00
#
_symmetry.space_group_name_H-M   'P 1'
#
loop_
_entity.id
_entity.type
_entity.pdbx_description
1 polymer ?
#
loop_
_entity_poly.entity_id
_entity_poly.type
_entity_poly.pdbx_seq_one_letter_code
_entity_poly.pdbx_strand_id
1 'polypeptide(L)'
;MTKVNNIGYRLLMKLPDEDKKGSFVFSGLLLSEIDPHLQRLYQITEDRGVVVVGVVDHSPAQQSGIIAGDVIKSIDGLPIHGLPDVAYVFNHKADNQQVELSLLGGGSEKKSVFRLGAKPLDVSFRMVDEQEVNAGASPNLIVVTYGLMRFAKNDDEIAVVLGHELAHIARGHHVKESGIGLISMITGIAAGIGANKVSPGSADAVTRAVSSAFNARFSQDFEREADYFGLKYAFAAGFDSDAGVSVWERFAIEIPESMTRNFFSSHPSSPERMARLQKIAQELKSQSGPLGSKQ
;
A
#
# COMPACT_ATOMS: atom_id res chain seq x y z
N MET A 1 9.56 8.37 0.24
CA MET A 1 8.88 7.25 -0.45
C MET A 1 8.12 6.35 0.51
N THR A 2 8.68 5.99 1.67
CA THR A 2 8.09 5.01 2.62
C THR A 2 6.78 5.43 3.30
N LYS A 3 6.46 6.72 3.39
CA LYS A 3 5.28 7.22 4.11
C LYS A 3 3.98 6.51 3.72
N VAL A 4 3.68 6.42 2.41
CA VAL A 4 2.48 5.73 1.90
C VAL A 4 2.49 4.25 2.29
N ASN A 5 3.65 3.59 2.20
CA ASN A 5 3.80 2.19 2.60
C ASN A 5 3.63 1.99 4.11
N ASN A 6 4.12 2.90 4.95
CA ASN A 6 4.01 2.81 6.40
C ASN A 6 2.56 3.01 6.86
N ILE A 7 1.88 4.03 6.34
CA ILE A 7 0.46 4.27 6.61
C ILE A 7 -0.38 3.08 6.12
N GLY A 8 -0.17 2.67 4.86
CA GLY A 8 -0.87 1.54 4.26
C GLY A 8 -0.66 0.23 5.01
N TYR A 9 0.58 -0.07 5.43
CA TYR A 9 0.87 -1.25 6.23
C TYR A 9 0.19 -1.20 7.60
N ARG A 10 0.19 -0.05 8.26
CA ARG A 10 -0.51 0.14 9.53
C ARG A 10 -2.02 -0.11 9.41
N LEU A 11 -2.64 0.39 8.32
CA LEU A 11 -4.04 0.10 7.99
C LEU A 11 -4.28 -1.40 7.82
N LEU A 12 -3.47 -2.08 6.99
CA LEU A 12 -3.59 -3.51 6.75
C LEU A 12 -3.51 -4.34 8.02
N MET A 13 -2.53 -4.07 8.88
CA MET A 13 -2.32 -4.85 10.10
C MET A 13 -3.40 -4.62 11.17
N LYS A 14 -4.20 -3.57 11.01
CA LYS A 14 -5.29 -3.20 11.92
C LYS A 14 -6.68 -3.42 11.32
N LEU A 15 -6.76 -4.12 10.20
CA LEU A 15 -8.04 -4.58 9.66
C LEU A 15 -8.81 -5.42 10.68
N PRO A 16 -10.13 -5.22 10.81
CA PRO A 16 -11.02 -6.11 11.55
C PRO A 16 -10.90 -7.56 11.05
N ASP A 17 -11.09 -8.54 11.94
CA ASP A 17 -10.92 -9.95 11.60
C ASP A 17 -11.85 -10.40 10.47
N GLU A 18 -13.07 -9.85 10.37
CA GLU A 18 -14.03 -10.15 9.31
C GLU A 18 -13.56 -9.75 7.90
N ASP A 19 -12.61 -8.81 7.82
CA ASP A 19 -12.11 -8.25 6.56
C ASP A 19 -10.73 -8.81 6.18
N LYS A 20 -10.11 -9.63 7.04
CA LYS A 20 -8.89 -10.40 6.70
C LYS A 20 -9.26 -11.55 5.76
N LYS A 21 -8.47 -11.76 4.70
CA LYS A 21 -8.77 -12.80 3.66
C LYS A 21 -7.71 -13.89 3.56
N GLY A 22 -6.58 -13.76 4.23
CA GLY A 22 -5.55 -14.78 4.22
C GLY A 22 -4.31 -14.40 5.02
N SER A 23 -3.23 -15.13 4.76
CA SER A 23 -1.90 -14.85 5.30
C SER A 23 -0.94 -14.77 4.12
N PHE A 24 -0.45 -13.56 3.84
CA PHE A 24 0.43 -13.28 2.69
C PHE A 24 1.80 -12.88 3.19
N VAL A 25 2.83 -13.62 2.77
CA VAL A 25 4.21 -13.42 3.20
C VAL A 25 4.67 -11.98 3.00
N PHE A 26 5.33 -11.44 4.01
CA PHE A 26 5.75 -10.05 4.04
C PHE A 26 7.12 -9.88 4.73
N SER A 27 8.05 -9.23 4.04
CA SER A 27 9.36 -8.86 4.59
C SER A 27 9.38 -7.40 5.09
N GLY A 28 8.65 -6.51 4.42
CA GLY A 28 8.76 -5.06 4.63
C GLY A 28 9.83 -4.37 3.78
N LEU A 29 10.45 -5.08 2.85
CA LEU A 29 11.40 -4.50 1.90
C LEU A 29 10.66 -3.80 0.76
N LEU A 30 11.05 -2.55 0.48
CA LEU A 30 10.69 -1.84 -0.75
C LEU A 30 11.89 -1.91 -1.68
N LEU A 31 11.71 -2.55 -2.84
CA LEU A 31 12.80 -2.93 -3.72
C LEU A 31 12.67 -2.27 -5.08
N SER A 32 13.81 -2.00 -5.72
CA SER A 32 13.88 -1.56 -7.10
C SER A 32 15.00 -2.29 -7.84
N GLU A 33 14.88 -2.37 -9.16
CA GLU A 33 16.03 -2.68 -10.00
C GLU A 33 17.08 -1.58 -9.82
N ILE A 34 18.34 -1.98 -9.99
CA ILE A 34 19.45 -1.02 -10.00
C ILE A 34 19.36 -0.21 -11.30
N ASP A 35 19.32 1.11 -11.17
CA ASP A 35 19.36 2.04 -12.30
C ASP A 35 20.41 3.14 -12.05
N PRO A 36 20.82 3.90 -13.09
CA PRO A 36 21.83 4.94 -12.93
C PRO A 36 21.47 6.05 -11.94
N HIS A 37 20.19 6.32 -11.72
CA HIS A 37 19.74 7.31 -10.75
C HIS A 37 19.96 6.79 -9.32
N LEU A 38 19.53 5.56 -9.03
CA LEU A 38 19.71 4.91 -7.73
C LEU A 38 21.18 4.63 -7.42
N GLN A 39 21.98 4.27 -8.43
CA GLN A 39 23.44 4.13 -8.28
C GLN A 39 24.11 5.41 -7.80
N ARG A 40 23.74 6.56 -8.38
CA ARG A 40 24.25 7.86 -7.91
C ARG A 40 23.71 8.24 -6.54
N LEU A 41 22.42 8.02 -6.31
CA LEU A 41 21.75 8.40 -5.07
C LEU A 41 22.33 7.66 -3.85
N TYR A 42 22.58 6.35 -3.99
CA TYR A 42 23.04 5.48 -2.92
C TYR A 42 24.52 5.09 -3.02
N GLN A 43 25.26 5.65 -4.00
CA GLN A 43 26.68 5.34 -4.25
C GLN A 43 26.94 3.84 -4.47
N ILE A 44 26.04 3.18 -5.21
CA ILE A 44 26.12 1.75 -5.52
C ILE A 44 27.05 1.55 -6.72
N THR A 45 28.05 0.69 -6.55
CA THR A 45 29.00 0.28 -7.60
C THR A 45 28.54 -0.93 -8.41
N GLU A 46 27.57 -1.68 -7.88
CA GLU A 46 27.07 -2.90 -8.47
C GLU A 46 26.20 -2.63 -9.70
N ASP A 47 26.32 -3.50 -10.70
CA ASP A 47 25.48 -3.52 -11.90
C ASP A 47 24.37 -4.59 -11.82
N ARG A 48 24.42 -5.46 -10.80
CA ARG A 48 23.51 -6.60 -10.59
C ARG A 48 23.11 -6.75 -9.12
N GLY A 49 21.90 -7.25 -8.93
CA GLY A 49 21.25 -7.38 -7.64
C GLY A 49 20.01 -6.51 -7.58
N VAL A 50 19.48 -6.33 -6.38
CA VAL A 50 18.28 -5.52 -6.15
C VAL A 50 18.55 -4.51 -5.06
N VAL A 51 18.24 -3.25 -5.30
CA VAL A 51 18.44 -2.18 -4.31
C VAL A 51 17.22 -2.05 -3.40
N VAL A 52 17.47 -1.94 -2.10
CA VAL A 52 16.46 -1.54 -1.11
C VAL A 52 16.27 -0.03 -1.23
N VAL A 53 15.09 0.40 -1.67
CA VAL A 53 14.73 1.83 -1.78
C VAL A 53 13.98 2.35 -0.56
N GLY A 54 13.61 1.45 0.35
CA GLY A 54 12.98 1.78 1.62
C GLY A 54 12.65 0.51 2.41
N VAL A 55 12.35 0.71 3.69
CA VAL A 55 11.93 -0.37 4.59
C VAL A 55 10.71 0.10 5.36
N VAL A 56 9.70 -0.74 5.43
CA VAL A 56 8.43 -0.42 6.09
C VAL A 56 8.61 -0.41 7.61
N ASP A 57 8.03 0.58 8.27
CA ASP A 57 8.10 0.68 9.73
C ASP A 57 7.45 -0.51 10.44
N HIS A 58 8.07 -0.93 11.54
CA HIS A 58 7.70 -2.10 12.35
C HIS A 58 7.68 -3.44 11.59
N SER A 59 8.24 -3.48 10.39
CA SER A 59 8.35 -4.71 9.61
C SER A 59 9.52 -5.60 10.06
N PRO A 60 9.50 -6.90 9.71
CA PRO A 60 10.62 -7.79 9.99
C PRO A 60 11.96 -7.30 9.43
N ALA A 61 11.96 -6.75 8.21
CA ALA A 61 13.17 -6.22 7.59
C ALA A 61 13.74 -5.02 8.38
N GLN A 62 12.90 -4.11 8.89
CA GLN A 62 13.38 -2.97 9.67
C GLN A 62 14.09 -3.42 10.95
N GLN A 63 13.52 -4.41 11.63
CA GLN A 63 14.07 -4.96 12.88
C GLN A 63 15.44 -5.63 12.67
N SER A 64 15.78 -5.96 11.42
CA SER A 64 17.00 -6.66 11.03
C SER A 64 18.14 -5.74 10.57
N GLY A 65 17.98 -4.41 10.70
CA GLY A 65 19.02 -3.42 10.38
C GLY A 65 19.24 -3.19 8.88
N ILE A 66 18.31 -3.63 8.04
CA ILE A 66 18.30 -3.34 6.60
C ILE A 66 17.85 -1.89 6.42
N ILE A 67 18.53 -1.17 5.53
CA ILE A 67 18.29 0.24 5.27
C ILE A 67 18.21 0.50 3.76
N ALA A 68 17.67 1.67 3.40
CA ALA A 68 17.70 2.11 2.02
C ALA A 68 19.16 2.28 1.53
N GLY A 69 19.42 1.87 0.30
CA GLY A 69 20.75 1.83 -0.31
C GLY A 69 21.47 0.49 -0.20
N ASP A 70 21.00 -0.44 0.64
CA ASP A 70 21.52 -1.81 0.64
C ASP A 70 21.21 -2.51 -0.69
N VAL A 71 22.17 -3.22 -1.25
CA VAL A 71 21.99 -4.07 -2.44
C VAL A 71 21.92 -5.52 -2.02
N ILE A 72 20.81 -6.18 -2.33
CA ILE A 72 20.63 -7.63 -2.12
C ILE A 72 21.41 -8.38 -3.19
N LYS A 73 22.39 -9.18 -2.74
CA LYS A 73 23.23 -10.04 -3.59
C LYS A 73 22.77 -11.49 -3.58
N SER A 74 22.25 -11.99 -2.46
CA SER A 74 21.68 -13.33 -2.35
C SER A 74 20.61 -13.42 -1.26
N ILE A 75 19.72 -14.42 -1.39
CA ILE A 75 18.73 -14.81 -0.38
C ILE A 75 18.88 -16.30 -0.13
N ASP A 76 19.15 -16.71 1.11
CA ASP A 76 19.43 -18.10 1.50
C ASP A 76 20.49 -18.77 0.62
N GLY A 77 21.52 -18.01 0.24
CA GLY A 77 22.60 -18.45 -0.63
C GLY A 77 22.24 -18.49 -2.13
N LEU A 78 20.99 -18.26 -2.52
CA LEU A 78 20.58 -18.15 -3.91
C LEU A 78 20.96 -16.76 -4.46
N PRO A 79 21.77 -16.67 -5.54
CA PRO A 79 22.13 -15.39 -6.15
C PRO A 79 20.90 -14.63 -6.61
N ILE A 80 20.91 -13.31 -6.41
CA ILE A 80 19.88 -12.40 -6.90
C ILE A 80 20.49 -11.53 -8.00
N HIS A 81 19.91 -11.60 -9.20
CA HIS A 81 20.28 -10.78 -10.34
C HIS A 81 19.31 -9.63 -10.57
N GLY A 82 18.04 -9.79 -10.16
CA GLY A 82 17.01 -8.74 -10.22
C GLY A 82 15.78 -9.09 -9.39
N LEU A 83 14.73 -8.26 -9.50
CA LEU A 83 13.46 -8.49 -8.83
C LEU A 83 12.79 -9.85 -9.11
N PRO A 84 12.90 -10.47 -10.31
CA PRO A 84 12.31 -11.78 -10.57
C PRO A 84 12.81 -12.86 -9.61
N ASP A 85 14.12 -12.84 -9.29
CA ASP A 85 14.74 -13.83 -8.40
C ASP A 85 14.25 -13.63 -6.97
N VAL A 86 14.18 -12.38 -6.51
CA VAL A 86 13.65 -12.06 -5.17
C VAL A 86 12.21 -12.52 -5.04
N ALA A 87 11.38 -12.22 -6.05
CA ALA A 87 10.00 -12.65 -6.09
C ALA A 87 9.91 -14.18 -6.12
N TYR A 88 10.76 -14.87 -6.89
CA TYR A 88 10.80 -16.33 -6.89
C TYR A 88 11.08 -16.88 -5.50
N VAL A 89 12.15 -16.41 -4.83
CA VAL A 89 12.51 -16.91 -3.50
C VAL A 89 11.37 -16.70 -2.51
N PHE A 90 10.85 -15.47 -2.39
CA PHE A 90 9.83 -15.16 -1.38
C PHE A 90 8.46 -15.80 -1.64
N ASN A 91 8.08 -16.06 -2.90
CA ASN A 91 6.83 -16.81 -3.18
C ASN A 91 6.90 -18.28 -2.75
N HIS A 92 8.11 -18.81 -2.54
CA HIS A 92 8.32 -20.17 -2.03
C HIS A 92 8.60 -20.18 -0.52
N LYS A 93 8.38 -19.05 0.17
CA LYS A 93 8.50 -18.96 1.62
C LYS A 93 7.14 -19.03 2.29
N ALA A 94 7.16 -19.42 3.57
CA ALA A 94 6.01 -19.40 4.45
C ALA A 94 6.12 -18.26 5.48
N ASP A 95 4.98 -17.93 6.10
CA ASP A 95 4.95 -17.07 7.28
C ASP A 95 5.88 -17.63 8.37
N ASN A 96 6.51 -16.72 9.11
CA ASN A 96 7.46 -17.02 10.17
C ASN A 96 8.68 -17.85 9.71
N GLN A 97 8.92 -18.04 8.41
CA GLN A 97 10.13 -18.68 7.92
C GLN A 97 11.32 -17.73 8.01
N GLN A 98 12.45 -18.25 8.49
CA GLN A 98 13.71 -17.50 8.51
C GLN A 98 14.28 -17.36 7.10
N VAL A 99 14.83 -16.19 6.81
CA VAL A 99 15.60 -15.89 5.60
C VAL A 99 16.91 -15.20 5.96
N GLU A 100 17.97 -15.52 5.24
CA GLU A 100 19.27 -14.85 5.28
C GLU A 100 19.46 -14.04 3.99
N LEU A 101 19.69 -12.74 4.12
CA LEU A 101 20.11 -11.88 3.02
C LEU A 101 21.61 -11.63 3.11
N SER A 102 22.31 -11.80 1.98
CA SER A 102 23.63 -11.19 1.80
C SER A 102 23.45 -9.85 1.10
N LEU A 103 23.92 -8.79 1.73
CA LEU A 103 23.72 -7.41 1.34
C LEU A 103 25.07 -6.73 1.12
N LEU A 104 25.11 -5.76 0.22
CA LEU A 104 26.21 -4.80 0.12
C LEU A 104 25.67 -3.41 0.50
N GLY A 105 26.18 -2.84 1.59
CA GLY A 105 25.77 -1.52 2.08
C GLY A 105 26.98 -0.69 2.46
N GLY A 106 27.05 0.56 1.99
CA GLY A 106 28.20 1.44 2.26
C GLY A 106 29.55 0.86 1.81
N GLY A 107 29.55 0.05 0.74
CA GLY A 107 30.74 -0.61 0.19
C GLY A 107 31.24 -1.83 0.96
N SER A 108 30.52 -2.28 1.99
CA SER A 108 30.88 -3.47 2.77
C SER A 108 29.80 -4.54 2.71
N GLU A 109 30.21 -5.81 2.67
CA GLU A 109 29.29 -6.93 2.78
C GLU A 109 28.72 -7.02 4.19
N LYS A 110 27.41 -7.28 4.29
CA LYS A 110 26.74 -7.58 5.54
C LYS A 110 25.71 -8.69 5.34
N LYS A 111 25.48 -9.46 6.40
CA LYS A 111 24.42 -10.44 6.46
C LYS A 111 23.29 -9.94 7.34
N SER A 112 22.05 -10.19 6.93
CA SER A 112 20.87 -9.93 7.74
C SER A 112 19.99 -11.16 7.77
N VAL A 113 19.61 -11.59 8.98
CA VAL A 113 18.77 -12.76 9.20
C VAL A 113 17.51 -12.32 9.94
N PHE A 114 16.35 -12.62 9.38
CA PHE A 114 15.07 -12.30 10.01
C PHE A 114 14.00 -13.33 9.65
N ARG A 115 12.92 -13.35 10.42
CA ARG A 115 11.75 -14.19 10.13
C ARG A 115 10.73 -13.38 9.36
N LEU A 116 10.23 -13.92 8.26
CA LEU A 116 9.16 -13.30 7.49
C LEU A 116 7.90 -13.18 8.35
N GLY A 117 7.12 -12.12 8.12
CA GLY A 117 5.80 -11.97 8.70
C GLY A 117 4.71 -12.25 7.66
N ALA A 118 3.48 -11.90 8.03
CA ALA A 118 2.34 -12.00 7.14
C ALA A 118 1.46 -10.74 7.18
N LYS A 119 0.83 -10.45 6.03
CA LYS A 119 -0.25 -9.48 5.88
C LYS A 119 -1.59 -10.20 5.76
N PRO A 120 -2.69 -9.61 6.24
CA PRO A 120 -4.03 -10.18 6.12
C PRO A 120 -4.64 -10.08 4.70
N LEU A 121 -4.07 -9.22 3.85
CA LEU A 121 -4.42 -9.04 2.45
C LEU A 121 -3.15 -8.88 1.60
N ASP A 122 -3.21 -9.36 0.36
CA ASP A 122 -2.14 -9.16 -0.62
C ASP A 122 -2.24 -7.81 -1.33
N VAL A 123 -2.15 -6.73 -0.54
CA VAL A 123 -2.15 -5.37 -1.07
C VAL A 123 -0.77 -4.75 -0.95
N SER A 124 -0.32 -4.15 -2.04
CA SER A 124 0.86 -3.28 -2.07
C SER A 124 0.43 -1.82 -2.19
N PHE A 125 1.20 -0.92 -1.58
CA PHE A 125 0.98 0.52 -1.69
C PHE A 125 2.10 1.16 -2.50
N ARG A 126 1.75 2.06 -3.42
CA ARG A 126 2.74 2.68 -4.29
C ARG A 126 2.44 4.16 -4.52
N MET A 127 3.50 4.95 -4.50
CA MET A 127 3.46 6.33 -5.00
C MET A 127 3.81 6.37 -6.49
N VAL A 128 3.12 7.22 -7.24
CA VAL A 128 3.44 7.53 -8.65
C VAL A 128 3.70 9.02 -8.81
N ASP A 129 4.61 9.36 -9.72
CA ASP A 129 5.00 10.75 -10.01
C ASP A 129 4.00 11.42 -10.95
N GLU A 130 2.78 11.59 -10.44
CA GLU A 130 1.71 12.31 -11.12
C GLU A 130 1.32 13.55 -10.30
N GLN A 131 1.11 14.67 -11.00
CA GLN A 131 0.84 15.96 -10.37
C GLN A 131 -0.63 16.15 -9.99
N GLU A 132 -1.53 15.39 -10.62
CA GLU A 132 -2.95 15.38 -10.29
C GLU A 132 -3.19 14.89 -8.86
N VAL A 133 -4.29 15.32 -8.25
CA VAL A 133 -4.68 14.86 -6.91
C VAL A 133 -5.56 13.64 -7.06
N ASN A 134 -4.98 12.45 -6.86
CA ASN A 134 -5.67 11.20 -7.10
C ASN A 134 -5.13 10.04 -6.24
N ALA A 135 -6.00 9.06 -6.01
CA ALA A 135 -5.66 7.74 -5.52
C ALA A 135 -6.55 6.71 -6.25
N GLY A 136 -6.17 5.45 -6.22
CA GLY A 136 -7.01 4.40 -6.76
C GLY A 136 -6.52 3.02 -6.36
N ALA A 137 -7.43 2.06 -6.42
CA ALA A 137 -7.16 0.65 -6.16
C ALA A 137 -7.31 -0.21 -7.42
N SER A 138 -6.42 -1.17 -7.58
CA SER A 138 -6.69 -2.44 -8.28
C SER A 138 -6.68 -3.56 -7.23
N PRO A 139 -7.06 -4.82 -7.57
CA PRO A 139 -7.27 -5.88 -6.58
C PRO A 139 -6.16 -6.13 -5.55
N ASN A 140 -4.92 -5.74 -5.84
CA ASN A 140 -3.73 -5.98 -5.04
C ASN A 140 -2.75 -4.79 -5.02
N LEU A 141 -3.17 -3.63 -5.52
CA LEU A 141 -2.33 -2.43 -5.58
C LEU A 141 -3.18 -1.20 -5.26
N ILE A 142 -2.73 -0.41 -4.29
CA ILE A 142 -3.25 0.94 -4.06
C ILE A 142 -2.18 1.93 -4.51
N VAL A 143 -2.59 2.86 -5.36
CA VAL A 143 -1.73 3.89 -5.94
C VAL A 143 -2.14 5.25 -5.38
N VAL A 144 -1.13 6.06 -5.05
CA VAL A 144 -1.28 7.44 -4.59
C VAL A 144 -0.40 8.34 -5.44
N THR A 145 -0.93 9.45 -5.93
CA THR A 145 -0.15 10.40 -6.71
C THR A 145 0.69 11.32 -5.83
N TYR A 146 1.76 11.87 -6.39
CA TYR A 146 2.53 12.91 -5.71
C TYR A 146 1.71 14.17 -5.46
N GLY A 147 0.79 14.53 -6.37
CA GLY A 147 -0.19 15.61 -6.17
C GLY A 147 -1.01 15.44 -4.90
N LEU A 148 -1.59 14.25 -4.66
CA LEU A 148 -2.35 13.97 -3.44
C LEU A 148 -1.48 14.09 -2.18
N MET A 149 -0.23 13.62 -2.24
CA MET A 149 0.70 13.74 -1.12
C MET A 149 1.09 15.17 -0.77
N ARG A 150 1.12 16.08 -1.76
CA ARG A 150 1.33 17.52 -1.50
C ARG A 150 0.07 18.20 -1.01
N PHE A 151 -1.10 17.69 -1.40
CA PHE A 151 -2.39 18.26 -1.03
C PHE A 151 -2.79 17.92 0.42
N ALA A 152 -2.55 16.68 0.83
CA ALA A 152 -2.88 16.23 2.19
C ALA A 152 -2.07 16.99 3.25
N LYS A 153 -2.74 17.41 4.33
CA LYS A 153 -2.14 18.23 5.40
C LYS A 153 -1.39 17.39 6.43
N ASN A 154 -1.77 16.13 6.60
CA ASN A 154 -1.20 15.23 7.61
C ASN A 154 -1.38 13.76 7.22
N ASP A 155 -0.85 12.87 8.06
CA ASP A 155 -0.93 11.43 7.84
C ASP A 155 -2.34 10.86 8.03
N ASP A 156 -3.20 11.53 8.82
CA ASP A 156 -4.60 11.11 9.02
C ASP A 156 -5.41 11.27 7.73
N GLU A 157 -5.27 12.39 7.02
CA GLU A 157 -5.95 12.60 5.72
C GLU A 157 -5.49 11.57 4.68
N ILE A 158 -4.19 11.25 4.63
CA ILE A 158 -3.65 10.19 3.75
C ILE A 158 -4.22 8.83 4.16
N ALA A 159 -4.28 8.54 5.47
CA ALA A 159 -4.78 7.28 5.98
C ALA A 159 -6.27 7.07 5.65
N VAL A 160 -7.09 8.12 5.67
CA VAL A 160 -8.49 7.99 5.29
C VAL A 160 -8.65 7.72 3.79
N VAL A 161 -7.89 8.41 2.92
CA VAL A 161 -7.92 8.12 1.48
C VAL A 161 -7.44 6.69 1.20
N LEU A 162 -6.33 6.27 1.80
CA LEU A 162 -5.83 4.90 1.66
C LEU A 162 -6.79 3.86 2.26
N GLY A 163 -7.47 4.20 3.36
CA GLY A 163 -8.49 3.37 3.99
C GLY A 163 -9.68 3.14 3.06
N HIS A 164 -10.14 4.19 2.37
CA HIS A 164 -11.20 4.12 1.35
C HIS A 164 -10.81 3.16 0.22
N GLU A 165 -9.64 3.34 -0.37
CA GLU A 165 -9.13 2.43 -1.42
C GLU A 165 -8.97 0.99 -0.92
N LEU A 166 -8.50 0.82 0.32
CA LEU A 166 -8.38 -0.49 0.94
C LEU A 166 -9.73 -1.15 1.18
N ALA A 167 -10.78 -0.38 1.48
CA ALA A 167 -12.14 -0.90 1.61
C ALA A 167 -12.68 -1.46 0.29
N HIS A 168 -12.40 -0.82 -0.86
CA HIS A 168 -12.75 -1.40 -2.16
C HIS A 168 -12.15 -2.80 -2.38
N ILE A 169 -10.92 -3.01 -1.91
CA ILE A 169 -10.25 -4.32 -2.01
C ILE A 169 -10.81 -5.30 -0.97
N ALA A 170 -10.81 -4.93 0.32
CA ALA A 170 -11.20 -5.81 1.42
C ALA A 170 -12.66 -6.30 1.32
N ARG A 171 -13.55 -5.43 0.79
CA ARG A 171 -14.97 -5.71 0.56
C ARG A 171 -15.26 -6.34 -0.81
N GLY A 172 -14.23 -6.53 -1.62
CA GLY A 172 -14.31 -7.24 -2.90
C GLY A 172 -15.07 -6.50 -3.99
N HIS A 173 -15.11 -5.15 -3.95
CA HIS A 173 -15.83 -4.35 -4.94
C HIS A 173 -15.32 -4.60 -6.36
N HIS A 174 -14.00 -4.76 -6.55
CA HIS A 174 -13.42 -5.09 -7.87
C HIS A 174 -13.98 -6.39 -8.47
N VAL A 175 -14.13 -7.42 -7.64
CA VAL A 175 -14.65 -8.73 -8.04
C VAL A 175 -16.14 -8.65 -8.35
N LYS A 176 -16.89 -7.96 -7.50
CA LYS A 176 -18.35 -7.78 -7.64
C LYS A 176 -18.70 -6.95 -8.87
N GLU A 177 -17.93 -5.90 -9.15
CA GLU A 177 -18.15 -4.99 -10.29
C GLU A 177 -17.70 -5.60 -11.62
N SER A 178 -16.57 -6.30 -11.65
CA SER A 178 -16.04 -6.88 -12.91
C SER A 178 -16.73 -8.19 -13.33
N GLY A 179 -17.50 -8.83 -12.44
CA GLY A 179 -18.14 -10.12 -12.68
C GLY A 179 -17.18 -11.31 -12.84
N ILE A 180 -15.88 -11.12 -12.54
CA ILE A 180 -14.85 -12.16 -12.64
C ILE A 180 -14.66 -12.78 -11.26
N GLY A 181 -14.71 -14.11 -11.14
CA GLY A 181 -14.59 -14.81 -9.86
C GLY A 181 -13.29 -14.52 -9.09
N LEU A 182 -13.38 -14.50 -7.74
CA LEU A 182 -12.31 -14.17 -6.78
C LEU A 182 -10.99 -14.91 -7.04
N ILE A 183 -11.05 -16.17 -7.50
CA ILE A 183 -9.88 -17.03 -7.73
C ILE A 183 -9.00 -16.51 -8.88
N SER A 184 -9.57 -15.87 -9.90
CA SER A 184 -8.81 -15.38 -11.05
C SER A 184 -8.03 -14.09 -10.78
N MET A 185 -8.36 -13.33 -9.72
CA MET A 185 -7.65 -12.09 -9.36
C MET A 185 -6.49 -12.31 -8.37
N ILE A 186 -6.57 -13.34 -7.53
CA ILE A 186 -5.55 -13.65 -6.51
C ILE A 186 -4.21 -14.07 -7.14
N THR A 187 -4.22 -14.57 -8.37
CA THR A 187 -3.01 -15.08 -9.05
C THR A 187 -2.07 -13.98 -9.62
N GLY A 188 -2.44 -12.70 -9.51
CA GLY A 188 -1.84 -11.63 -10.33
C GLY A 188 -0.63 -10.88 -9.77
N ILE A 189 -0.47 -10.73 -8.45
CA ILE A 189 0.72 -10.10 -7.84
C ILE A 189 1.07 -10.86 -6.57
N ALA A 190 1.66 -12.06 -6.72
CA ALA A 190 2.35 -12.64 -5.58
C ALA A 190 3.53 -11.72 -5.17
N ALA A 191 3.82 -11.64 -3.88
CA ALA A 191 4.88 -10.86 -3.23
C ALA A 191 4.50 -9.40 -2.88
N GLY A 192 4.13 -9.24 -1.61
CA GLY A 192 4.16 -8.00 -0.84
C GLY A 192 5.58 -7.45 -0.63
N ILE A 193 6.27 -7.25 -1.75
CA ILE A 193 7.55 -6.59 -1.93
C ILE A 193 7.31 -5.73 -3.15
N GLY A 194 7.55 -4.42 -3.07
CA GLY A 194 7.16 -3.41 -4.07
C GLY A 194 7.56 -3.69 -5.53
N ALA A 195 6.95 -4.69 -6.16
CA ALA A 195 7.27 -5.23 -7.46
C ALA A 195 5.96 -5.66 -8.12
N ASN A 196 5.33 -4.70 -8.80
CA ASN A 196 5.19 -4.79 -10.25
C ASN A 196 5.11 -6.22 -10.79
N LYS A 197 3.96 -6.87 -10.61
CA LYS A 197 3.64 -8.06 -11.38
C LYS A 197 2.49 -7.78 -12.31
N VAL A 198 2.79 -7.79 -13.59
CA VAL A 198 2.28 -8.86 -14.45
C VAL A 198 3.43 -9.22 -15.40
N SER A 199 4.16 -10.29 -15.09
CA SER A 199 5.43 -10.72 -15.73
C SER A 199 6.68 -9.89 -15.37
N PRO A 200 7.75 -10.50 -14.83
CA PRO A 200 9.03 -9.84 -14.56
C PRO A 200 9.72 -9.49 -15.89
N GLY A 201 9.72 -8.21 -16.28
CA GLY A 201 10.47 -7.74 -17.46
C GLY A 201 9.84 -6.65 -18.34
N SER A 202 8.61 -6.19 -18.14
CA SER A 202 8.08 -5.04 -18.92
C SER A 202 7.36 -4.00 -18.06
N ALA A 203 7.73 -2.73 -18.26
CA ALA A 203 7.07 -1.57 -17.65
C ALA A 203 5.53 -1.58 -17.86
N ASP A 204 5.06 -2.25 -18.92
CA ASP A 204 3.67 -2.28 -19.35
C ASP A 204 2.69 -2.82 -18.31
N ALA A 205 3.09 -3.80 -17.52
CA ALA A 205 2.18 -4.47 -16.60
C ALA A 205 1.82 -3.62 -15.38
N VAL A 206 2.83 -2.92 -14.87
CA VAL A 206 2.72 -1.91 -13.83
C VAL A 206 1.86 -0.78 -14.32
N THR A 207 2.16 -0.27 -15.51
CA THR A 207 1.42 0.79 -16.16
C THR A 207 -0.04 0.41 -16.33
N ARG A 208 -0.34 -0.84 -16.72
CA ARG A 208 -1.71 -1.37 -16.77
C ARG A 208 -2.38 -1.43 -15.41
N ALA A 209 -1.70 -1.91 -14.36
CA ALA A 209 -2.26 -1.98 -13.02
C ALA A 209 -2.57 -0.58 -12.45
N VAL A 210 -1.62 0.37 -12.61
CA VAL A 210 -1.81 1.78 -12.24
C VAL A 210 -2.95 2.41 -13.02
N SER A 211 -3.00 2.18 -14.34
CA SER A 211 -4.10 2.67 -15.18
C SER A 211 -5.44 2.05 -14.76
N SER A 212 -5.47 0.76 -14.45
CA SER A 212 -6.69 0.10 -13.94
C SER A 212 -7.12 0.66 -12.61
N ALA A 213 -6.18 1.06 -11.75
CA ALA A 213 -6.48 1.62 -10.44
C ALA A 213 -7.21 2.97 -10.56
N PHE A 214 -6.71 3.87 -11.40
CA PHE A 214 -7.35 5.18 -11.61
C PHE A 214 -8.65 5.13 -12.42
N ASN A 215 -8.82 4.11 -13.26
CA ASN A 215 -10.01 3.92 -14.08
C ASN A 215 -11.10 3.08 -13.42
N ALA A 216 -10.87 2.53 -12.22
CA ALA A 216 -11.89 1.80 -11.49
C ALA A 216 -13.11 2.72 -11.22
N ARG A 217 -14.32 2.19 -11.45
CA ARG A 217 -15.59 2.88 -11.20
C ARG A 217 -16.48 1.91 -10.44
N PHE A 218 -17.18 2.40 -9.42
CA PHE A 218 -18.01 1.56 -8.57
C PHE A 218 -19.41 2.13 -8.42
N SER A 219 -20.37 1.25 -8.11
CA SER A 219 -21.71 1.68 -7.75
C SER A 219 -21.72 2.62 -6.54
N GLN A 220 -22.75 3.46 -6.42
CA GLN A 220 -22.90 4.34 -5.26
C GLN A 220 -23.03 3.56 -3.94
N ASP A 221 -23.55 2.33 -3.96
CA ASP A 221 -23.59 1.46 -2.78
C ASP A 221 -22.19 1.03 -2.34
N PHE A 222 -21.31 0.71 -3.30
CA PHE A 222 -19.92 0.39 -3.00
C PHE A 222 -19.13 1.59 -2.49
N GLU A 223 -19.37 2.80 -3.01
CA GLU A 223 -18.78 4.02 -2.45
C GLU A 223 -19.27 4.29 -1.01
N ARG A 224 -20.56 4.06 -0.73
CA ARG A 224 -21.11 4.15 0.64
C ARG A 224 -20.46 3.15 1.59
N GLU A 225 -20.27 1.91 1.14
CA GLU A 225 -19.61 0.85 1.91
C GLU A 225 -18.13 1.20 2.12
N ALA A 226 -17.43 1.68 1.09
CA ALA A 226 -16.03 2.09 1.15
C ALA A 226 -15.80 3.28 2.09
N ASP A 227 -16.68 4.29 2.10
CA ASP A 227 -16.63 5.41 3.04
C ASP A 227 -16.68 4.91 4.50
N TYR A 228 -17.59 3.97 4.80
CA TYR A 228 -17.78 3.42 6.15
C TYR A 228 -16.59 2.59 6.60
N PHE A 229 -16.20 1.59 5.79
CA PHE A 229 -15.11 0.70 6.14
C PHE A 229 -13.75 1.42 6.09
N GLY A 230 -13.56 2.36 5.17
CA GLY A 230 -12.33 3.14 5.07
C GLY A 230 -12.08 3.99 6.32
N LEU A 231 -13.12 4.70 6.81
CA LEU A 231 -13.05 5.40 8.10
C LEU A 231 -12.84 4.43 9.26
N LYS A 232 -13.54 3.29 9.28
CA LYS A 232 -13.35 2.25 10.31
C LYS A 232 -11.91 1.73 10.33
N TYR A 233 -11.28 1.52 9.17
CA TYR A 233 -9.90 1.04 9.06
C TYR A 233 -8.89 2.09 9.52
N ALA A 234 -9.07 3.35 9.10
CA ALA A 234 -8.23 4.46 9.57
C ALA A 234 -8.34 4.62 11.09
N PHE A 235 -9.54 4.59 11.63
CA PHE A 235 -9.80 4.68 13.06
C PHE A 235 -9.20 3.50 13.85
N ALA A 236 -9.39 2.26 13.39
CA ALA A 236 -8.81 1.07 14.01
C ALA A 236 -7.27 1.08 13.97
N ALA A 237 -6.69 1.70 12.94
CA ALA A 237 -5.27 1.95 12.85
C ALA A 237 -4.79 3.07 13.77
N GLY A 238 -5.69 3.83 14.40
CA GLY A 238 -5.39 4.92 15.33
C GLY A 238 -5.11 6.26 14.62
N PHE A 239 -5.69 6.46 13.43
CA PHE A 239 -5.76 7.76 12.75
C PHE A 239 -7.08 8.46 13.08
N ASP A 240 -7.10 9.78 12.93
CA ASP A 240 -8.28 10.59 13.17
C ASP A 240 -9.35 10.37 12.08
N SER A 241 -10.53 9.88 12.46
CA SER A 241 -11.65 9.68 11.54
C SER A 241 -12.29 11.00 11.06
N ASP A 242 -12.11 12.11 11.78
CA ASP A 242 -12.58 13.43 11.32
C ASP A 242 -11.76 13.96 10.12
N ALA A 243 -10.55 13.42 9.92
CA ALA A 243 -9.73 13.78 8.77
C ALA A 243 -10.42 13.41 7.44
N GLY A 244 -11.32 12.43 7.44
CA GLY A 244 -12.10 12.07 6.26
C GLY A 244 -13.07 13.14 5.81
N VAL A 245 -13.74 13.80 6.76
CA VAL A 245 -14.60 14.94 6.46
C VAL A 245 -13.76 16.09 5.94
N SER A 246 -12.67 16.40 6.65
CA SER A 246 -11.79 17.52 6.32
C SER A 246 -11.15 17.39 4.93
N VAL A 247 -10.61 16.22 4.59
CA VAL A 247 -9.96 16.02 3.29
C VAL A 247 -10.97 16.04 2.15
N TRP A 248 -12.15 15.45 2.33
CA TRP A 248 -13.19 15.44 1.31
C TRP A 248 -13.81 16.81 1.05
N GLU A 249 -14.05 17.59 2.10
CA GLU A 249 -14.48 18.99 1.94
C GLU A 249 -13.43 19.76 1.15
N ARG A 250 -12.15 19.64 1.53
CA ARG A 250 -11.06 20.32 0.83
C ARG A 250 -10.92 19.89 -0.62
N PHE A 251 -11.11 18.61 -0.96
CA PHE A 251 -11.13 18.18 -2.36
C PHE A 251 -12.18 18.95 -3.17
N ALA A 252 -13.33 19.26 -2.57
CA ALA A 252 -14.42 19.97 -3.23
C ALA A 252 -14.21 21.50 -3.34
N ILE A 253 -13.42 22.10 -2.44
CA ILE A 253 -13.27 23.58 -2.36
C ILE A 253 -11.89 24.11 -2.77
N GLU A 254 -10.80 23.39 -2.48
CA GLU A 254 -9.43 23.89 -2.64
C GLU A 254 -8.83 23.51 -4.00
N ILE A 255 -9.39 22.51 -4.68
CA ILE A 255 -8.80 21.97 -5.90
C ILE A 255 -9.66 22.32 -7.12
N PRO A 256 -9.10 22.99 -8.14
CA PRO A 256 -9.74 23.15 -9.44
C PRO A 256 -10.22 21.82 -9.99
N GLU A 257 -11.41 21.81 -10.59
CA GLU A 257 -12.02 20.62 -11.18
C GLU A 257 -11.08 19.90 -12.16
N SER A 258 -10.19 20.63 -12.87
CA SER A 258 -9.20 20.05 -13.76
C SER A 258 -8.15 19.16 -13.08
N MET A 259 -7.87 19.37 -11.79
CA MET A 259 -6.86 18.60 -11.03
C MET A 259 -7.47 17.46 -10.20
N THR A 260 -8.79 17.47 -9.97
CA THR A 260 -9.54 16.37 -9.33
C THR A 260 -10.40 15.56 -10.29
N ARG A 261 -10.48 15.95 -11.57
CA ARG A 261 -11.38 15.33 -12.57
C ARG A 261 -11.33 13.82 -12.53
N ASN A 262 -10.13 13.24 -12.47
CA ASN A 262 -9.96 11.79 -12.46
C ASN A 262 -10.46 11.17 -11.15
N PHE A 263 -10.18 11.80 -10.01
CA PHE A 263 -10.60 11.35 -8.69
C PHE A 263 -12.12 11.44 -8.48
N PHE A 264 -12.76 12.57 -8.83
CA PHE A 264 -14.21 12.71 -8.71
C PHE A 264 -15.00 11.98 -9.79
N SER A 265 -14.36 11.67 -10.93
CA SER A 265 -14.95 10.77 -11.92
C SER A 265 -15.06 9.34 -11.38
N SER A 266 -14.11 8.87 -10.54
CA SER A 266 -14.22 7.59 -9.81
C SER A 266 -15.08 7.68 -8.57
N HIS A 267 -14.93 8.76 -7.81
CA HIS A 267 -15.45 8.90 -6.46
C HIS A 267 -16.27 10.19 -6.35
N PRO A 268 -17.51 10.22 -6.85
CA PRO A 268 -18.33 11.44 -6.82
C PRO A 268 -18.45 12.02 -5.40
N SER A 269 -18.29 13.33 -5.27
CA SER A 269 -18.56 14.06 -4.03
C SER A 269 -19.98 14.59 -4.01
N SER A 270 -20.60 14.59 -2.83
CA SER A 270 -21.93 15.19 -2.63
C SER A 270 -22.11 15.67 -1.18
N PRO A 271 -23.01 16.63 -0.92
CA PRO A 271 -23.35 17.03 0.45
C PRO A 271 -23.84 15.86 1.32
N GLU A 272 -24.56 14.91 0.73
CA GLU A 272 -25.03 13.70 1.41
C GLU A 272 -23.86 12.79 1.80
N ARG A 273 -22.81 12.72 0.99
CA ARG A 273 -21.56 12.03 1.35
C ARG A 273 -20.91 12.68 2.56
N MET A 274 -20.83 14.01 2.59
CA MET A 274 -20.18 14.73 3.70
C MET A 274 -20.93 14.51 5.01
N ALA A 275 -22.27 14.65 4.99
CA ALA A 275 -23.11 14.39 6.15
C ALA A 275 -22.97 12.95 6.67
N ARG A 276 -22.86 11.97 5.76
CA ARG A 276 -22.64 10.57 6.11
C ARG A 276 -21.26 10.35 6.76
N LEU A 277 -20.19 10.88 6.17
CA LEU A 277 -18.84 10.76 6.72
C LEU A 277 -18.75 11.37 8.13
N GLN A 278 -19.36 12.54 8.34
CA GLN A 278 -19.44 13.17 9.66
C GLN A 278 -20.14 12.26 10.68
N LYS A 279 -21.27 11.66 10.29
CA LYS A 279 -22.01 10.73 11.16
C LYS A 279 -21.17 9.50 11.50
N ILE A 280 -20.49 8.91 10.52
CA ILE A 280 -19.64 7.72 10.72
C ILE A 280 -18.48 8.05 11.68
N ALA A 281 -17.80 9.19 11.47
CA ALA A 281 -16.71 9.61 12.34
C ALA A 281 -17.18 9.80 13.79
N GLN A 282 -18.35 10.39 14.01
CA GLN A 282 -18.98 10.52 15.33
C GLN A 282 -19.32 9.17 15.94
N GLU A 283 -19.91 8.25 15.16
CA GLU A 283 -20.26 6.90 15.61
C GLU A 283 -19.00 6.15 16.09
N LEU A 284 -17.93 6.14 15.30
CA LEU A 284 -16.67 5.46 15.65
C LEU A 284 -16.05 6.00 16.95
N LYS A 285 -16.05 7.32 17.14
CA LYS A 285 -15.55 7.95 18.37
C LYS A 285 -16.44 7.66 19.57
N SER A 286 -17.76 7.63 19.40
CA SER A 286 -18.70 7.35 20.49
C SER A 286 -18.58 5.91 21.02
N GLN A 287 -18.28 4.96 20.12
CA GLN A 287 -18.01 3.56 20.48
C GLN A 287 -16.69 3.42 21.27
N SER A 288 -15.86 4.46 21.28
CA SER A 288 -14.51 4.48 21.86
C SER A 288 -14.39 5.35 23.13
N GLY A 289 -15.51 5.75 23.75
CA GLY A 289 -15.56 6.54 25.00
C GLY A 289 -14.78 5.90 26.19
N PRO A 290 -14.41 6.72 27.19
CA PRO A 290 -13.08 6.73 27.82
C PRO A 290 -12.71 5.41 28.50
N LEU A 291 -11.53 4.87 28.19
CA LEU A 291 -10.96 3.67 28.80
C LEU A 291 -11.09 3.68 30.33
N GLY A 292 -11.76 2.68 30.90
CA GLY A 292 -11.87 2.51 32.35
C GLY A 292 -12.42 1.15 32.76
N SER A 293 -11.52 0.21 33.04
CA SER A 293 -11.68 -0.97 33.91
C SER A 293 -12.91 -1.88 33.66
N LYS A 294 -12.70 -3.01 33.00
CA LYS A 294 -13.24 -4.28 33.49
C LYS A 294 -12.13 -5.34 33.49
N GLN A 295 -12.12 -6.03 34.62
CA GLN A 295 -11.12 -6.90 35.23
C GLN A 295 -10.61 -8.03 34.34
#